data_AF-A0A3M2SZD5-F1
#
_entry.id   AF-A0A3M2SZD5-F1
#
_cell.length_a   1.000
_cell.length_b   1.000
_cell.length_c   1.000
_cell.angle_alpha   90.00
_cell.angle_beta   90.00
_cell.angle_gamma   90.00
#
_symmetry.space_group_name_H-M   'P 1'
#
loop_
_entity.id
_entity.type
_entity.pdbx_description
1 polymer ?
#
loop_
_entity_poly.entity_id
_entity_poly.type
_entity_poly.pdbx_seq_one_letter_code
_entity_poly.pdbx_strand_id
1 'polypeptide(L)'
;MDDLVCELVGTINALRSDGTLFKCILWPMFIAGLESRQMSQRRFLIGCLERFWLETKCLNVVNAADILQKIWDQGGSSPQWIFNTSQLGHDWLLI
;
A
#
# COMPACT_ATOMS: atom_id res chain seq x y z
N MET A 1 -13.81 -9.85 6.04
CA MET A 1 -12.54 -9.58 5.32
C MET A 1 -12.41 -8.08 5.11
N ASP A 2 -13.46 -7.41 4.61
CA ASP A 2 -13.47 -5.94 4.46
C ASP A 2 -13.34 -5.18 5.79
N ASP A 3 -13.86 -5.71 6.91
CA ASP A 3 -13.77 -5.06 8.23
C ASP A 3 -12.32 -4.87 8.70
N LEU A 4 -11.45 -5.86 8.44
CA LEU A 4 -10.04 -5.80 8.83
C LEU A 4 -9.26 -4.79 7.97
N VAL A 5 -9.59 -4.69 6.68
CA VAL A 5 -9.02 -3.67 5.78
C VAL A 5 -9.46 -2.29 6.22
N CYS A 6 -10.73 -2.12 6.60
CA CYS A 6 -11.24 -0.86 7.15
C CYS A 6 -10.54 -0.47 8.45
N GLU A 7 -10.32 -1.42 9.37
CA GLU A 7 -9.58 -1.18 10.61
C GLU A 7 -8.12 -0.79 10.35
N LEU A 8 -7.46 -1.48 9.42
CA LEU A 8 -6.09 -1.17 9.01
C LEU A 8 -5.99 0.23 8.39
N VAL A 9 -6.92 0.59 7.50
CA VAL A 9 -7.05 1.93 6.91
C VAL A 9 -7.29 2.99 7.99
N GLY A 10 -8.14 2.69 8.98
CA GLY A 10 -8.37 3.56 10.13
C GLY A 10 -7.10 3.78 10.96
N THR A 11 -6.33 2.72 11.18
CA THR A 11 -5.06 2.77 11.91
C THR A 11 -4.00 3.57 11.16
N ILE A 12 -3.86 3.36 9.84
CA ILE A 12 -3.00 4.16 8.96
C ILE A 12 -3.38 5.65 9.06
N ASN A 13 -4.68 5.95 9.06
CA ASN A 13 -5.15 7.33 9.17
C ASN A 13 -4.79 7.98 10.52
N ALA A 14 -4.80 7.23 11.62
CA ALA A 14 -4.41 7.72 12.94
C ALA A 14 -2.90 7.95 13.06
N LEU A 15 -2.09 7.09 12.43
CA LEU A 15 -0.63 7.14 12.52
C LEU A 15 0.03 8.13 11.57
N ARG A 16 -0.67 8.59 10.52
CA ARG A 16 -0.10 9.49 9.50
C ARG A 16 0.35 10.86 10.01
N SER A 17 -0.05 11.25 11.22
CA SER A 17 0.35 12.54 11.83
C SER A 17 1.62 12.44 12.69
N ASP A 18 2.11 11.22 12.97
CA ASP A 18 3.35 11.00 13.71
C ASP A 18 4.49 10.71 12.73
N GLY A 19 5.39 11.68 12.52
CA GLY A 19 6.48 11.53 11.54
C GLY A 19 7.50 10.42 11.85
N THR A 20 7.56 9.93 13.09
CA THR A 20 8.42 8.81 13.47
C THR A 20 7.77 7.49 13.09
N LEU A 21 6.49 7.32 13.45
CA LEU A 21 5.73 6.10 13.17
C LEU A 21 5.31 6.02 11.70
N PHE A 22 5.17 7.15 11.01
CA PHE A 22 4.73 7.20 9.63
C PHE A 22 5.65 6.41 8.70
N LYS A 23 6.96 6.41 8.97
CA LYS A 23 7.96 5.62 8.23
C LYS A 23 7.75 4.11 8.37
N CYS A 24 7.22 3.66 9.50
CA CYS A 24 7.00 2.24 9.79
C CYS A 24 5.72 1.69 9.13
N ILE A 25 4.83 2.56 8.63
CA ILE A 25 3.54 2.11 8.10
C ILE A 25 3.52 1.90 6.59
N LEU A 26 4.65 2.00 5.89
CA LEU A 26 4.70 1.74 4.44
C LEU A 26 4.21 0.34 4.09
N TRP A 27 4.69 -0.68 4.80
CA TRP A 27 4.27 -2.06 4.58
C TRP A 27 2.79 -2.29 4.93
N PRO A 28 2.27 -1.84 6.09
CA PRO A 28 0.84 -1.80 6.36
C PRO A 28 -0.01 -1.12 5.27
N MET A 29 0.44 0.02 4.71
CA MET A 29 -0.26 0.69 3.61
C MET A 29 -0.26 -0.14 2.33
N PHE A 30 0.85 -0.80 2.02
CA PHE A 30 0.95 -1.68 0.86
C PHE A 30 0.01 -2.89 0.98
N ILE A 31 0.00 -3.57 2.13
CA ILE A 31 -0.91 -4.69 2.41
C ILE A 31 -2.38 -4.24 2.34
N ALA A 32 -2.72 -3.09 2.95
CA ALA A 32 -4.06 -2.52 2.84
C ALA A 32 -4.46 -2.27 1.37
N GLY A 33 -3.51 -1.85 0.54
CA GLY A 33 -3.73 -1.63 -0.89
C GLY A 33 -4.02 -2.91 -1.66
N LEU A 34 -3.27 -3.98 -1.38
CA LEU A 34 -3.44 -5.29 -2.02
C LEU A 34 -4.81 -5.89 -1.73
N GLU A 35 -5.27 -5.77 -0.48
CA GLU A 35 -6.55 -6.30 -0.02
C GLU A 35 -7.73 -5.34 -0.28
N SER A 36 -7.48 -4.11 -0.75
CA SER A 36 -8.53 -3.13 -1.01
C SER A 36 -9.37 -3.47 -2.25
N ARG A 37 -10.68 -3.55 -2.04
CA ARG A 37 -11.66 -3.83 -3.11
C ARG A 37 -12.39 -2.57 -3.57
N GLN A 38 -12.50 -1.57 -2.68
CA GLN A 38 -13.25 -0.35 -2.94
C GLN A 38 -12.33 0.74 -3.49
N MET A 39 -12.81 1.45 -4.53
CA MET A 39 -12.05 2.58 -5.10
C MET A 39 -11.81 3.72 -4.11
N SER A 40 -12.70 3.90 -3.13
CA SER A 40 -12.52 4.87 -2.03
C SER A 40 -11.28 4.56 -1.20
N GLN A 41 -11.08 3.28 -0.82
CA GLN A 41 -9.91 2.81 -0.06
C GLN A 41 -8.63 2.97 -0.88
N ARG A 42 -8.66 2.56 -2.16
CA ARG A 42 -7.51 2.70 -3.08
C ARG A 42 -7.07 4.16 -3.21
N ARG A 43 -8.01 5.07 -3.43
CA ARG A 43 -7.75 6.52 -3.54
C ARG A 43 -7.16 7.08 -2.25
N PHE A 44 -7.70 6.68 -1.09
CA PHE A 44 -7.16 7.09 0.20
C PHE A 44 -5.71 6.63 0.37
N LEU A 45 -5.41 5.37 0.05
CA LEU A 45 -4.06 4.80 0.19
C LEU A 45 -3.06 5.47 -0.75
N ILE A 46 -3.43 5.81 -1.99
CA ILE A 46 -2.57 6.58 -2.89
C ILE A 46 -2.21 7.94 -2.27
N GLY A 47 -3.18 8.67 -1.71
CA GLY A 47 -2.89 9.93 -1.04
C GLY A 47 -1.94 9.78 0.17
N CYS A 48 -2.01 8.66 0.89
CA CYS A 48 -1.07 8.35 1.96
C CYS A 48 0.34 8.03 1.42
N LEU A 49 0.46 7.28 0.32
CA LEU A 49 1.74 6.98 -0.33
C LEU A 49 2.38 8.25 -0.92
N GLU A 50 1.61 9.15 -1.54
CA GLU A 50 2.08 10.45 -2.01
C GLU A 50 2.64 11.29 -0.85
N ARG A 51 1.92 11.35 0.26
CA ARG A 51 2.41 12.03 1.47
C ARG A 51 3.70 11.40 2.00
N PHE A 52 3.76 10.08 2.05
CA PHE A 52 4.96 9.34 2.47
C PHE A 52 6.16 9.65 1.57
N TRP A 53 5.96 9.79 0.26
CA TRP A 53 7.01 10.24 -0.65
C TRP A 53 7.50 11.65 -0.31
N LEU A 54 6.57 12.58 -0.08
CA LEU A 54 6.92 13.97 0.25
C LEU A 54 7.76 14.07 1.52
N GLU A 55 7.44 13.26 2.54
CA GLU A 55 8.09 13.31 3.85
C GLU A 55 9.39 12.48 3.93
N THR A 56 9.50 11.37 3.20
CA THR A 56 10.62 10.44 3.34
C THR A 56 11.57 10.41 2.15
N LYS A 57 11.12 10.83 0.96
CA LYS A 57 11.83 10.66 -0.32
C LYS A 57 12.27 9.23 -0.61
N CYS A 58 11.61 8.25 0.00
CA CYS A 58 11.94 6.84 -0.15
C CYS A 58 11.47 6.32 -1.52
N LEU A 59 12.35 5.70 -2.31
CA LEU A 59 11.93 5.14 -3.59
C LEU A 59 10.94 3.97 -3.44
N ASN A 60 10.97 3.26 -2.30
CA ASN A 60 10.09 2.12 -2.02
C ASN A 60 8.61 2.51 -2.09
N VAL A 61 8.25 3.78 -1.83
CA VAL A 61 6.85 4.20 -1.94
C VAL A 61 6.38 4.43 -3.38
N VAL A 62 7.23 4.95 -4.27
CA VAL A 62 6.90 5.13 -5.70
C VAL A 62 6.60 3.77 -6.33
N ASN A 63 7.50 2.86 -6.01
CA ASN A 63 7.50 1.48 -6.36
C ASN A 63 6.28 0.69 -5.82
N ALA A 64 5.94 0.85 -4.55
CA ALA A 64 4.74 0.27 -3.96
C ALA A 64 3.46 0.77 -4.66
N ALA A 65 3.40 2.07 -4.97
CA ALA A 65 2.27 2.65 -5.68
C ALA A 65 2.12 2.11 -7.12
N ASP A 66 3.22 1.90 -7.84
CA ASP A 66 3.21 1.32 -9.19
C ASP A 66 2.68 -0.14 -9.19
N ILE A 67 3.17 -0.96 -8.25
CA ILE A 67 2.71 -2.34 -8.11
C ILE A 67 1.21 -2.41 -7.77
N LEU A 68 0.75 -1.57 -6.84
CA LEU A 68 -0.66 -1.50 -6.48
C LEU A 68 -1.54 -1.13 -7.67
N GLN A 69 -1.15 -0.13 -8.47
CA GLN A 69 -1.88 0.26 -9.67
C GLN A 69 -2.01 -0.89 -10.67
N LYS A 70 -0.90 -1.57 -10.98
CA LYS A 70 -0.89 -2.73 -11.89
C LYS A 70 -1.81 -3.85 -11.42
N ILE A 71 -1.83 -4.14 -10.11
CA ILE A 71 -2.70 -5.18 -9.54
C ILE A 71 -4.17 -4.74 -9.59
N TRP A 72 -4.46 -3.48 -9.34
CA TRP A 72 -5.81 -2.94 -9.39
C TRP A 72 -6.38 -2.93 -10.80
N ASP A 73 -5.55 -2.63 -11.80
CA ASP A 73 -5.92 -2.64 -13.23
C ASP A 73 -6.23 -4.06 -13.74
N GLN A 74 -5.62 -5.08 -13.14
CA GLN A 74 -5.89 -6.50 -13.44
C GLN A 74 -7.18 -7.05 -12.80
N GLY A 75 -7.99 -6.21 -12.12
CA GLY A 75 -9.24 -6.62 -11.48
C GLY A 75 -9.15 -6.86 -9.96
N GLY A 76 -7.97 -6.67 -9.36
CA GLY A 76 -7.77 -6.57 -7.91
C GLY A 76 -7.78 -7.87 -7.09
N SER A 77 -7.33 -7.75 -5.83
CA SER A 77 -7.44 -8.63 -4.63
C SER A 77 -7.48 -10.15 -4.85
N SER A 78 -6.79 -10.67 -5.86
CA SER A 78 -6.60 -12.12 -6.00
C SER A 78 -5.49 -12.53 -5.00
N PRO A 79 -5.69 -13.51 -4.10
CA PRO A 79 -4.64 -14.02 -3.19
C PRO A 79 -3.36 -14.43 -3.92
N GLN A 80 -3.46 -14.63 -5.24
CA GLN A 80 -2.42 -14.85 -6.21
C GLN A 80 -1.37 -13.72 -6.24
N TRP A 81 -1.62 -12.52 -5.69
CA TRP A 81 -0.58 -11.50 -5.57
C TRP A 81 0.64 -12.03 -4.81
N ILE A 82 0.44 -12.86 -3.78
CA ILE A 82 1.52 -13.50 -2.99
C ILE A 82 2.43 -14.36 -3.89
N PHE A 83 1.87 -14.96 -4.95
CA PHE A 83 2.60 -15.80 -5.90
C PHE A 83 3.05 -15.05 -7.16
N ASN A 84 2.43 -13.92 -7.47
CA ASN A 84 2.75 -13.10 -8.64
C ASN A 84 3.86 -12.07 -8.35
N THR A 85 4.04 -11.63 -7.10
CA THR A 85 5.12 -10.69 -6.74
C THR A 85 6.52 -11.25 -7.00
N SER A 86 6.69 -12.58 -6.93
CA SER A 86 7.95 -13.26 -7.30
C SER A 86 8.15 -13.37 -8.82
N GLN A 87 7.07 -13.45 -9.61
CA GLN A 87 7.14 -13.54 -11.07
C GLN A 87 7.30 -12.17 -11.75
N LEU A 88 6.91 -11.08 -11.07
CA LEU A 88 7.04 -9.72 -11.59
C LEU A 88 8.47 -9.13 -11.47
N GLY A 89 9.45 -9.91 -10.98
CA GLY A 89 10.83 -9.45 -10.81
C GLY A 89 10.96 -8.33 -9.76
N HIS A 90 9.99 -8.21 -8.86
CA HIS A 90 9.92 -7.18 -7.82
C HIS A 90 10.52 -7.66 -6.49
N ASP A 91 11.66 -8.36 -6.55
CA ASP A 91 12.45 -8.79 -5.37
C ASP A 91 12.98 -7.60 -4.54
N TRP A 92 12.77 -6.37 -5.01
CA TRP A 92 13.33 -5.15 -4.47
C TRP A 92 12.43 -4.43 -3.45
N LEU A 93 11.23 -4.94 -3.13
CA LEU A 93 10.32 -4.30 -2.13
C LEU A 93 10.90 -4.26 -0.69
N LEU A 94 12.12 -4.76 -0.49
CA LEU A 94 12.78 -4.90 0.81
C LEU A 94 14.28 -4.55 0.77
N ILE A 95 14.68 -3.37 0.26
CA ILE A 95 15.96 -2.73 0.65
C ILE A 95 15.75 -1.24 0.92
#